data_AF-A0A917WKD1-F1
#
_entry.id   AF-A0A917WKD1-F1
#
_cell.length_a   1.000
_cell.length_b   1.000
_cell.length_c   1.000
_cell.angle_alpha   90.00
_cell.angle_beta   90.00
_cell.angle_gamma   90.00
#
_symmetry.space_group_name_H-M   'P 1'
#
loop_
_entity.id
_entity.type
_entity.pdbx_description
1 polymer ?
#
loop_
_entity_poly.entity_id
_entity_poly.type
_entity_poly.pdbx_seq_one_letter_code
_entity_poly.pdbx_strand_id
1 'polypeptide(L)'
;MAAVTPDIVGSTVLPVAVDTGGSAAWGQTVVDLRQLAWRARPEMRIPDPAGGNAPADGLGDVVVALEVDVERFRAQVQALAG
;
A
#
# COMPACT_ATOMS: atom_id res chain seq x y z
N MET A 1 16.28 0.83 -7.24
CA MET A 1 16.14 2.17 -6.62
C MET A 1 15.52 2.07 -5.23
N ALA A 2 14.23 1.77 -5.04
CA ALA A 2 13.67 1.62 -3.68
C ALA A 2 14.37 0.53 -2.82
N ALA A 3 14.82 -0.57 -3.42
CA ALA A 3 15.56 -1.62 -2.71
C ALA A 3 16.98 -1.20 -2.24
N VAL A 4 17.56 -0.15 -2.85
CA VAL A 4 18.94 0.31 -2.58
C VAL A 4 18.94 1.65 -1.83
N THR A 5 17.93 2.47 -2.11
CA THR A 5 17.70 3.81 -1.58
C THR A 5 16.24 3.88 -1.09
N PRO A 6 15.89 3.19 0.01
CA PRO A 6 14.50 3.05 0.45
C PRO A 6 13.89 4.37 0.94
N ASP A 7 14.71 5.35 1.31
CA ASP A 7 14.31 6.69 1.73
C ASP A 7 13.78 7.57 0.58
N ILE A 8 13.85 7.09 -0.67
CA ILE A 8 13.27 7.79 -1.83
C ILE A 8 11.75 7.65 -1.92
N VAL A 9 11.16 6.73 -1.15
CA VAL A 9 9.72 6.48 -1.12
C VAL A 9 9.14 6.73 0.26
N GLY A 10 7.96 7.36 0.29
CA GLY A 10 7.10 7.36 1.48
C GLY A 10 6.32 6.06 1.52
N SER A 11 6.48 5.27 2.57
CA SER A 11 5.86 3.94 2.68
C SER A 11 5.11 3.75 3.99
N THR A 12 4.18 2.80 3.96
CA THR A 12 3.39 2.36 5.13
C THR A 12 3.17 0.86 5.04
N VAL A 13 3.02 0.21 6.18
CA VAL A 13 2.50 -1.16 6.23
C VAL A 13 1.00 -1.10 6.03
N LEU A 14 0.47 -1.91 5.09
CA LEU A 14 -0.95 -2.07 4.83
C LEU A 14 -1.29 -3.56 4.63
N PRO A 15 -2.50 -3.99 5.02
CA PRO A 15 -2.99 -5.32 4.69
C PRO A 15 -3.30 -5.42 3.18
N VAL A 16 -2.77 -6.45 2.53
CA VAL A 16 -2.88 -6.67 1.08
C VAL A 16 -3.23 -8.11 0.76
N ALA A 17 -4.03 -8.33 -0.29
CA ALA A 17 -4.26 -9.62 -0.93
C ALA A 17 -4.16 -9.49 -2.46
N VAL A 18 -4.10 -10.62 -3.15
CA VAL A 18 -4.18 -10.71 -4.61
C VAL A 18 -5.43 -11.48 -4.99
N ASP A 19 -6.26 -10.94 -5.90
CA ASP A 19 -7.41 -11.69 -6.43
C ASP A 19 -6.89 -12.83 -7.32
N THR A 20 -7.18 -14.07 -6.91
CA THR A 20 -6.86 -15.28 -7.67
C THR A 20 -8.11 -16.08 -8.08
N GLY A 21 -9.31 -15.50 -7.96
CA GLY A 21 -10.61 -16.19 -8.08
C GLY A 21 -11.08 -16.52 -9.50
N GLY A 22 -10.22 -16.38 -10.51
CA GLY A 22 -10.54 -16.72 -11.92
C GLY A 22 -11.49 -15.74 -12.61
N SER A 23 -11.67 -14.54 -12.06
CA SER A 23 -12.46 -13.45 -12.64
C SER A 23 -11.63 -12.60 -13.61
N ALA A 24 -12.24 -11.58 -14.24
CA ALA A 24 -11.51 -10.57 -15.01
C ALA A 24 -10.54 -9.72 -14.16
N ALA A 25 -10.69 -9.73 -12.83
CA ALA A 25 -9.81 -9.04 -11.89
C ALA A 25 -8.66 -9.94 -11.36
N TRP A 26 -8.45 -11.12 -11.96
CA TRP A 26 -7.33 -12.00 -11.59
C TRP A 26 -5.99 -11.26 -11.66
N GLY A 27 -5.20 -11.34 -10.59
CA GLY A 27 -3.93 -10.65 -10.42
C GLY A 27 -4.06 -9.24 -9.83
N GLN A 28 -5.27 -8.71 -9.61
CA GLN A 28 -5.45 -7.41 -8.97
C GLN A 28 -4.97 -7.44 -7.52
N THR A 29 -4.21 -6.41 -7.13
CA THR A 29 -3.86 -6.17 -5.73
C THR A 29 -5.02 -5.48 -5.01
N VAL A 30 -5.50 -6.09 -3.94
CA VAL A 30 -6.55 -5.56 -3.07
C VAL A 30 -5.89 -5.07 -1.79
N VAL A 31 -6.09 -3.78 -1.46
CA VAL A 31 -5.45 -3.13 -0.30
C VAL A 31 -6.52 -2.65 0.67
N ASP A 32 -6.34 -2.94 1.96
CA ASP A 32 -7.17 -2.39 3.02
C ASP A 32 -6.73 -0.98 3.42
N LEU A 33 -7.44 0.03 2.90
CA LEU A 33 -7.15 1.44 3.16
C LEU A 33 -7.79 1.97 4.45
N ARG A 34 -8.59 1.17 5.18
CA ARG A 34 -9.25 1.64 6.41
C ARG A 34 -8.24 2.06 7.47
N GLN A 35 -7.09 1.39 7.53
CA GLN A 35 -6.02 1.80 8.44
C GLN A 35 -5.55 3.23 8.19
N LEU A 36 -5.45 3.66 6.92
CA LEU A 36 -5.10 5.04 6.59
C LEU A 36 -6.20 6.01 7.00
N ALA A 37 -7.45 5.66 6.70
CA ALA A 37 -8.61 6.47 7.06
C ALA A 37 -8.71 6.68 8.59
N TRP A 38 -8.47 5.63 9.39
CA TRP A 38 -8.49 5.73 10.85
C TRP A 38 -7.30 6.51 11.41
N ARG A 39 -6.12 6.46 10.78
CA ARG A 39 -4.98 7.31 11.18
C ARG A 39 -5.27 8.78 10.91
N ALA A 40 -5.90 9.08 9.77
CA ALA A 40 -6.28 10.44 9.42
C ALA A 40 -7.43 10.97 10.29
N ARG A 41 -8.41 10.10 10.60
CA ARG A 41 -9.64 10.42 11.33
C ARG A 41 -9.96 9.34 12.38
N PRO A 42 -9.31 9.37 13.55
CA PRO A 42 -9.45 8.36 14.59
C PRO A 42 -10.88 8.15 15.09
N GLU A 43 -11.70 9.20 15.04
CA GLU A 43 -13.11 9.19 15.44
C GLU A 43 -14.00 8.33 14.53
N MET A 44 -13.56 8.02 13.31
CA MET A 44 -14.29 7.15 12.38
C MET A 44 -14.00 5.65 12.58
N ARG A 45 -13.20 5.30 13.59
CA ARG A 45 -12.91 3.90 13.90
C ARG A 45 -14.15 3.23 14.47
N ILE A 46 -14.79 2.38 13.67
CA ILE A 46 -15.98 1.63 14.10
C ILE A 46 -15.52 0.54 15.09
N PRO A 47 -16.10 0.47 16.31
CA PRO A 47 -15.68 -0.47 17.36
C PRO A 47 -15.98 -1.94 17.05
N ASP A 48 -16.91 -2.23 16.12
CA ASP A 48 -17.38 -3.58 15.82
C ASP A 48 -17.18 -3.94 14.33
N PRO A 49 -16.21 -4.82 14.00
CA PRO A 49 -15.99 -5.29 12.63
C PRO A 49 -17.09 -6.24 12.13
N ALA A 50 -17.99 -6.77 12.98
CA ALA A 50 -19.08 -7.64 12.56
C ALA A 50 -20.15 -6.90 11.74
N GLY A 51 -20.20 -5.56 11.83
CA GLY A 51 -21.04 -4.68 11.03
C GLY A 51 -20.49 -4.44 9.62
N GLY A 52 -20.37 -5.49 8.80
CA GLY A 52 -20.19 -5.38 7.33
C GLY A 52 -18.87 -4.80 6.83
N ASN A 53 -17.96 -4.39 7.71
CA ASN A 53 -16.65 -3.81 7.39
C ASN A 53 -15.52 -4.66 7.99
N ALA A 54 -15.66 -5.98 8.02
CA ALA A 54 -14.57 -6.87 8.38
C ALA A 54 -13.44 -6.79 7.32
N PRO A 55 -12.17 -6.97 7.70
CA PRO A 55 -11.12 -7.28 6.74
C PRO A 55 -11.47 -8.50 5.91
N ALA A 56 -11.15 -8.43 4.61
CA ALA A 56 -11.24 -9.61 3.76
C ALA A 56 -10.32 -10.69 4.34
N ASP A 57 -10.77 -11.93 4.34
CA ASP A 57 -9.93 -13.05 4.74
C ASP A 57 -8.72 -13.15 3.79
N GLY A 58 -7.57 -13.53 4.34
CA GLY A 58 -6.35 -13.74 3.56
C GLY A 58 -5.51 -12.49 3.28
N LEU A 59 -5.77 -11.36 3.95
CA LEU A 59 -4.89 -10.19 3.91
C LEU A 59 -3.59 -10.45 4.70
N GLY A 60 -2.46 -10.09 4.11
CA GLY A 60 -1.14 -10.08 4.76
C GLY A 60 -0.55 -8.67 4.85
N ASP A 61 0.20 -8.38 5.91
CA ASP A 61 0.85 -7.07 6.08
C ASP A 61 2.05 -6.94 5.13
N VAL A 62 2.01 -5.90 4.28
CA VAL A 62 3.05 -5.62 3.28
C VAL A 62 3.45 -4.14 3.38
N VAL A 63 4.74 -3.86 3.19
CA VAL A 63 5.23 -2.47 3.04
C VAL A 63 4.84 -1.96 1.65
N VAL A 64 3.98 -0.95 1.61
CA VAL A 64 3.49 -0.31 0.40
C VAL A 64 4.07 1.10 0.29
N ALA A 65 4.79 1.37 -0.80
CA ALA A 65 5.22 2.72 -1.16
C ALA A 65 4.03 3.48 -1.78
N LEU A 66 3.64 4.59 -1.16
CA LEU A 66 2.52 5.44 -1.61
C LEU A 66 3.01 6.75 -2.24
N GLU A 67 4.22 7.16 -1.92
CA GLU A 67 4.83 8.41 -2.37
C GLU A 67 6.25 8.17 -2.87
N VAL A 68 6.74 9.02 -3.77
CA VAL A 68 8.11 8.95 -4.30
C VAL A 68 8.67 10.35 -4.55
N ASP A 69 9.94 10.56 -4.17
CA ASP A 69 10.71 11.73 -4.57
C ASP A 69 11.17 11.57 -6.03
N VAL A 70 10.35 12.10 -6.94
CA VAL A 70 10.55 11.98 -8.40
C VAL A 70 11.81 12.72 -8.87
N GLU A 71 12.12 13.87 -8.28
CA GLU A 71 13.27 14.69 -8.69
C GLU A 71 14.57 13.96 -8.34
N ARG A 72 14.68 13.48 -7.10
CA ARG A 72 15.83 12.67 -6.67
C ARG A 72 15.94 11.38 -7.46
N PHE A 73 14.83 10.71 -7.76
CA PHE A 73 14.83 9.48 -8.56
C PHE A 73 15.40 9.74 -9.96
N ARG A 74 14.92 10.78 -10.63
CA ARG A 74 15.41 11.16 -11.96
C ARG A 74 16.89 11.51 -11.97
N ALA A 75 17.34 12.32 -11.00
CA ALA A 75 18.75 12.69 -10.88
C ALA A 75 19.65 11.44 -10.71
N GLN A 76 19.24 10.47 -9.89
CA GLN A 76 19.99 9.24 -9.70
C GLN A 76 20.01 8.35 -10.94
N VAL A 77 18.88 8.24 -11.66
CA VAL A 77 18.82 7.48 -12.92
C VAL A 77 19.70 8.12 -14.00
N GLN A 78 19.70 9.45 -14.11
CA GLN A 78 20.56 10.17 -15.05
C GLN A 78 22.04 9.97 -14.72
N ALA A 79 22.43 10.06 -13.45
CA ALA A 79 23.79 9.80 -13.02
C ALA A 79 24.28 8.38 -13.35
N LEU A 80 23.37 7.40 -13.40
CA LEU A 80 23.69 6.03 -13.84
C LEU A 80 23.76 5.88 -15.36
N ALA A 81 23.01 6.68 -16.11
CA ALA A 81 22.90 6.58 -17.56
C ALA A 81 23.98 7.36 -18.33
N GLY A 82 24.63 8.35 -17.70
CA GLY A 82 25.65 9.21 -18.31
C GLY A 82 25.09 10.53 -18.80
#